data_AF-A0A520Z6G5-F1
#
_entry.id   AF-A0A520Z6G5-F1
#
_cell.length_a   1.000
_cell.length_b   1.000
_cell.length_c   1.000
_cell.angle_alpha   90.00
_cell.angle_beta   90.00
_cell.angle_gamma   90.00
#
_symmetry.space_group_name_H-M   'P 1'
#
loop_
_entity.id
_entity.type
_entity.pdbx_description
1 polymer ?
#
loop_
_entity_poly.entity_id
_entity_poly.type
_entity_poly.pdbx_seq_one_letter_code
_entity_poly.pdbx_strand_id
1 'polypeptide(L)'
;MKPILENALSLIGLFLIAVYVINATEIISLPVEFVRIPMFLLGPIAIIGVTSLEKNYRPVKEFVQVQAVGYNFLIVAFAILTTMLVVQQAGSEIFDSLKENDNANVTFKLTNSVHKGMDIAFDIFYSLGILFFSLSFLKLKKLGFIIGLVGVASSLGLLVLNLITFPNSPKSAGLMDLGPITIIWWVLIFTYANRKKQA
;
A
#
# COMPACT_ATOMS: atom_id res chain seq x y z
N MET A 1 4.70 20.64 -10.55
CA MET A 1 3.34 20.38 -11.05
C MET A 1 2.51 21.62 -10.71
N LYS A 2 1.51 22.04 -11.51
CA LYS A 2 0.73 23.25 -11.14
C LYS A 2 0.01 22.99 -9.80
N PRO A 3 -0.10 23.97 -8.88
CA PRO A 3 -0.67 23.77 -7.53
C PRO A 3 -2.07 23.12 -7.53
N ILE A 4 -2.88 23.47 -8.53
CA ILE A 4 -4.23 22.93 -8.72
C ILE A 4 -4.21 21.41 -8.92
N LEU A 5 -3.26 20.89 -9.69
CA LEU A 5 -3.14 19.46 -9.97
C LEU A 5 -2.64 18.68 -8.76
N GLU A 6 -1.75 19.26 -7.94
CA GLU A 6 -1.30 18.66 -6.67
C GLU A 6 -2.48 18.50 -5.69
N ASN A 7 -3.32 19.54 -5.57
CA ASN A 7 -4.51 19.49 -4.70
C ASN A 7 -5.55 18.47 -5.19
N ALA A 8 -5.81 18.43 -6.50
CA ALA A 8 -6.73 17.46 -7.09
C ALA A 8 -6.27 16.02 -6.84
N LEU A 9 -4.99 15.71 -7.05
CA LEU A 9 -4.44 14.37 -6.81
C LEU A 9 -4.48 13.98 -5.32
N SER A 10 -4.25 14.92 -4.41
CA SER A 10 -4.37 14.67 -2.98
C SER A 10 -5.82 14.34 -2.57
N LEU A 11 -6.79 15.08 -3.12
CA LEU A 11 -8.22 14.82 -2.85
C LEU A 11 -8.65 13.47 -3.44
N ILE A 12 -8.20 13.14 -4.65
CA ILE A 12 -8.42 11.82 -5.25
C ILE A 12 -7.82 10.74 -4.36
N GLY A 13 -6.57 10.87 -3.94
CA GLY A 13 -5.92 9.88 -3.06
C GLY A 13 -6.68 9.65 -1.75
N LEU A 14 -7.12 10.72 -1.08
CA LEU A 14 -7.93 10.62 0.14
C LEU A 14 -9.28 9.93 -0.12
N PHE A 15 -9.94 10.27 -1.23
CA PHE A 15 -11.18 9.63 -1.64
C PHE A 15 -10.97 8.13 -1.89
N LEU A 16 -9.91 7.73 -2.59
CA LEU A 16 -9.61 6.32 -2.86
C LEU A 16 -9.37 5.52 -1.57
N ILE A 17 -8.62 6.10 -0.62
CA ILE A 17 -8.39 5.48 0.70
C ILE A 17 -9.72 5.34 1.46
N ALA A 18 -10.56 6.37 1.43
CA ALA A 18 -11.87 6.32 2.09
C ALA A 18 -12.76 5.22 1.48
N VAL A 19 -12.85 5.13 0.16
CA VAL A 19 -13.60 4.05 -0.53
C VAL A 19 -13.03 2.68 -0.16
N TYR A 20 -11.70 2.51 -0.14
CA TYR A 20 -11.06 1.27 0.26
C TYR A 20 -11.42 0.86 1.70
N VAL A 21 -11.31 1.79 2.65
CA VAL A 21 -11.61 1.53 4.07
C VAL A 21 -13.10 1.23 4.27
N ILE A 22 -14.00 1.99 3.63
CA ILE A 22 -15.44 1.74 3.70
C ILE A 22 -15.77 0.34 3.18
N ASN A 23 -15.19 -0.03 2.04
CA ASN A 23 -15.40 -1.36 1.45
C ASN A 23 -14.81 -2.47 2.34
N ALA A 24 -13.61 -2.28 2.88
CA ALA A 24 -12.93 -3.28 3.72
C ALA A 24 -13.56 -3.46 5.11
N THR A 25 -14.28 -2.45 5.62
CA THR A 25 -14.93 -2.49 6.93
C THR A 25 -16.39 -2.93 6.85
N GLU A 26 -16.96 -3.04 5.64
CA GLU A 26 -18.36 -3.40 5.39
C GLU A 26 -19.38 -2.49 6.12
N ILE A 27 -18.96 -1.30 6.57
CA ILE A 27 -19.82 -0.35 7.31
C ILE A 27 -20.94 0.18 6.39
N ILE A 28 -20.62 0.38 5.11
CA ILE A 28 -21.57 0.86 4.10
C ILE A 28 -21.43 -0.02 2.86
N SER A 29 -22.53 -0.61 2.41
CA SER A 29 -22.59 -1.31 1.13
C SER A 29 -22.64 -0.30 -0.01
N LEU A 30 -21.55 -0.18 -0.75
CA LEU A 30 -21.46 0.65 -1.95
C LEU A 30 -21.80 -0.17 -3.20
N PRO A 31 -22.38 0.43 -4.27
CA PRO A 31 -22.54 -0.27 -5.53
C PRO A 31 -21.19 -0.69 -6.10
N VAL A 32 -21.15 -1.83 -6.78
CA VAL A 32 -19.91 -2.46 -7.26
C VAL A 32 -19.11 -1.51 -8.15
N GLU A 33 -19.76 -0.71 -8.98
CA GLU A 33 -19.13 0.25 -9.89
C GLU A 33 -18.41 1.36 -9.13
N PHE A 34 -18.97 1.81 -8.00
CA PHE A 34 -18.40 2.83 -7.14
C PHE A 34 -17.19 2.33 -6.34
N VAL A 35 -17.04 1.01 -6.18
CA VAL A 35 -15.86 0.39 -5.56
C VAL A 35 -14.81 0.08 -6.64
N ARG A 36 -15.26 -0.50 -7.76
CA ARG A 36 -14.40 -1.08 -8.81
C ARG A 36 -13.41 -0.07 -9.39
N ILE A 37 -13.91 1.08 -9.85
CA ILE A 37 -13.08 2.11 -10.48
C ILE A 37 -12.05 2.68 -9.48
N PRO A 38 -12.43 3.11 -8.27
CA PRO A 38 -11.47 3.53 -7.25
C PRO A 38 -10.39 2.50 -6.93
N MET A 39 -10.74 1.21 -6.82
CA MET A 39 -9.75 0.17 -6.54
C MET A 39 -8.69 0.07 -7.62
N PHE A 40 -9.05 0.20 -8.90
CA PHE A 40 -8.07 0.16 -10.00
C PHE A 40 -7.15 1.37 -10.02
N LEU A 41 -7.58 2.50 -9.45
CA LEU A 41 -6.77 3.72 -9.38
C LEU A 41 -5.86 3.77 -8.15
N LEU A 42 -6.05 2.89 -7.17
CA LEU A 42 -5.35 2.95 -5.89
C LEU A 42 -3.83 2.81 -6.04
N GLY A 43 -3.36 1.80 -6.79
CA GLY A 43 -1.93 1.62 -7.07
C GLY A 43 -1.32 2.73 -7.93
N PRO A 44 -1.91 3.13 -9.08
CA PRO A 44 -1.39 4.24 -9.88
C PRO A 44 -1.30 5.57 -9.12
N ILE A 45 -2.30 5.90 -8.30
CA ILE A 45 -2.28 7.11 -7.47
C ILE A 45 -1.21 7.00 -6.37
N ALA A 46 -1.04 5.82 -5.76
CA ALA A 46 0.04 5.59 -4.80
C ALA A 46 1.43 5.77 -5.44
N ILE A 47 1.63 5.29 -6.67
CA ILE A 47 2.83 5.50 -7.49
C ILE A 47 3.11 7.00 -7.69
N ILE A 48 2.09 7.77 -8.07
CA ILE A 48 2.21 9.23 -8.23
C ILE A 48 2.59 9.88 -6.89
N GLY A 49 1.98 9.42 -5.79
CA GLY A 49 2.29 9.86 -4.43
C GLY A 49 3.77 9.66 -4.07
N VAL A 50 4.29 8.44 -4.20
CA VAL A 50 5.70 8.15 -3.86
C VAL A 50 6.68 8.81 -4.83
N THR A 51 6.31 8.98 -6.10
CA THR A 51 7.10 9.75 -7.06
C THR A 51 7.18 11.22 -6.68
N SER A 52 6.06 11.81 -6.25
CA SER A 52 6.03 13.18 -5.73
C SER A 52 6.91 13.33 -4.50
N LEU A 53 6.85 12.35 -3.60
CA LEU A 53 7.66 12.34 -2.38
C LEU A 53 9.16 12.24 -2.68
N GLU A 54 9.58 11.33 -3.56
CA GLU A 54 10.99 11.18 -3.97
C GLU A 54 11.54 12.48 -4.58
N LYS A 55 10.76 13.16 -5.41
CA LYS A 55 11.16 14.41 -6.06
C LYS A 55 11.26 15.58 -5.09
N ASN A 56 10.31 15.68 -4.16
CA ASN A 56 10.19 16.82 -3.25
C ASN A 56 11.02 16.67 -1.96
N TYR A 57 11.34 15.43 -1.55
CA TYR A 57 12.17 15.16 -0.39
C TYR A 57 13.53 14.61 -0.81
N ARG A 58 14.57 15.43 -0.60
CA ARG A 58 15.97 15.04 -0.79
C ARG A 58 16.61 14.71 0.56
N PRO A 59 17.04 13.46 0.80
CA PRO A 59 17.71 13.07 2.03
C PRO A 59 19.14 13.60 2.06
N VAL A 60 19.83 13.38 3.18
CA VAL A 60 21.29 13.59 3.25
C VAL A 60 22.00 12.73 2.19
N LYS A 61 23.15 13.21 1.68
CA LYS A 61 23.81 12.69 0.48
C LYS A 61 24.05 11.17 0.54
N GLU A 62 24.40 10.65 1.70
CA GLU A 62 24.70 9.23 1.94
C GLU A 62 23.49 8.32 1.76
N PHE A 63 22.27 8.85 1.86
CA PHE A 63 21.02 8.09 1.81
C PHE A 63 20.23 8.26 0.52
N VAL A 64 20.72 9.05 -0.45
CA VAL A 64 20.05 9.27 -1.74
C VAL A 64 19.83 7.95 -2.48
N GLN A 65 20.86 7.10 -2.56
CA GLN A 65 20.75 5.81 -3.23
C GLN A 65 19.83 4.84 -2.46
N VAL A 66 19.88 4.85 -1.13
CA VAL A 66 19.02 4.02 -0.28
C VAL A 66 17.55 4.38 -0.50
N GLN A 67 17.21 5.67 -0.51
CA GLN A 67 15.87 6.13 -0.83
C GLN A 67 15.43 5.75 -2.24
N ALA A 68 16.32 5.87 -3.24
CA ALA A 68 16.01 5.51 -4.63
C ALA A 68 15.69 4.01 -4.78
N VAL A 69 16.43 3.14 -4.08
CA VAL A 69 16.12 1.71 -4.00
C VAL A 69 14.74 1.52 -3.40
N GLY A 70 14.47 2.12 -2.23
CA GLY A 70 13.15 2.04 -1.59
C GLY A 70 12.00 2.51 -2.49
N TYR A 71 12.20 3.60 -3.22
CA TYR A 71 11.26 4.10 -4.23
C TYR A 71 10.95 3.05 -5.30
N ASN A 72 11.97 2.40 -5.88
CA ASN A 72 11.75 1.37 -6.90
C ASN A 72 10.97 0.18 -6.36
N PHE A 73 11.29 -0.27 -5.13
CA PHE A 73 10.52 -1.33 -4.45
C PHE A 73 9.04 -0.93 -4.29
N LEU A 74 8.76 0.32 -3.92
CA LEU A 74 7.39 0.83 -3.78
C LEU A 74 6.64 0.91 -5.12
N ILE A 75 7.31 1.31 -6.21
CA ILE A 75 6.71 1.28 -7.54
C ILE A 75 6.26 -0.13 -7.91
N VAL A 76 7.14 -1.13 -7.69
CA VAL A 76 6.82 -2.53 -7.93
C VAL A 76 5.67 -2.99 -7.04
N ALA A 77 5.71 -2.65 -5.74
CA ALA A 77 4.64 -2.99 -4.80
C ALA A 77 3.28 -2.46 -5.27
N PHE A 78 3.17 -1.17 -5.60
CA PHE A 78 1.90 -0.59 -6.02
C PHE A 78 1.44 -1.08 -7.40
N ALA A 79 2.35 -1.48 -8.28
CA ALA A 79 1.99 -2.19 -9.52
C ALA A 79 1.40 -3.58 -9.23
N ILE A 80 1.98 -4.32 -8.27
CA ILE A 80 1.43 -5.60 -7.81
C ILE A 80 0.05 -5.38 -7.18
N LEU A 81 -0.11 -4.38 -6.31
CA LEU A 81 -1.40 -4.03 -5.69
C LEU A 81 -2.49 -3.78 -6.73
N THR A 82 -2.16 -3.03 -7.80
CA THR A 82 -3.09 -2.79 -8.91
C THR A 82 -3.51 -4.10 -9.56
N THR A 83 -2.53 -4.94 -9.92
CA THR A 83 -2.76 -6.25 -10.54
C THR A 83 -3.63 -7.13 -9.63
N MET A 84 -3.32 -7.15 -8.35
CA MET A 84 -4.01 -7.94 -7.34
C MET A 84 -5.48 -7.51 -7.19
N LEU A 85 -5.76 -6.22 -7.10
CA LEU A 85 -7.14 -5.70 -7.03
C LEU A 85 -7.94 -6.01 -8.30
N VAL A 86 -7.29 -6.01 -9.47
CA VAL A 86 -7.92 -6.43 -10.75
C VAL A 86 -8.25 -7.92 -10.72
N VAL A 87 -7.31 -8.77 -10.32
CA VAL A 87 -7.52 -10.22 -10.24
C VAL A 87 -8.56 -10.59 -9.20
N GLN A 88 -8.58 -9.95 -8.03
CA GLN A 88 -9.61 -10.15 -7.00
C GLN A 88 -11.01 -9.90 -7.56
N GLN A 89 -11.19 -8.79 -8.27
CA GLN A 89 -12.51 -8.44 -8.83
C GLN A 89 -12.92 -9.38 -9.96
N ALA A 90 -12.00 -9.74 -10.87
CA ALA A 90 -12.27 -10.74 -11.90
C ALA A 90 -12.61 -12.10 -11.29
N GLY A 91 -11.91 -12.49 -10.21
CA GLY A 91 -12.16 -13.72 -9.47
C GLY A 91 -13.53 -13.74 -8.79
N SER A 92 -13.94 -12.63 -8.18
CA SER A 92 -15.28 -12.50 -7.58
C SER A 92 -16.39 -12.65 -8.62
N GLU A 93 -16.23 -12.01 -9.78
CA GLU A 93 -17.23 -12.07 -10.86
C GLU A 93 -17.39 -13.49 -11.43
N ILE A 94 -16.28 -14.21 -11.62
CA ILE A 94 -16.30 -15.62 -12.02
C ILE A 94 -16.95 -16.48 -10.93
N PHE A 95 -16.64 -16.26 -9.66
CA PHE A 95 -17.22 -17.04 -8.57
C PHE A 95 -18.73 -16.87 -8.49
N ASP A 96 -19.24 -15.64 -8.60
CA ASP A 96 -20.67 -15.36 -8.61
C ASP A 96 -21.37 -16.05 -9.79
N SER A 97 -20.72 -16.10 -10.96
CA SER A 97 -21.24 -16.81 -12.15
C SER A 97 -21.29 -18.34 -12.00
N LEU A 98 -20.45 -18.91 -11.13
CA LEU A 98 -20.31 -20.35 -10.95
C LEU A 98 -21.00 -20.87 -9.68
N LYS A 99 -21.63 -20.01 -8.89
CA LYS A 99 -22.10 -20.31 -7.52
C LYS A 99 -23.04 -21.53 -7.41
N GLU A 100 -23.74 -21.87 -8.50
CA GLU A 100 -24.64 -23.03 -8.59
C GLU A 100 -23.98 -24.32 -9.13
N ASN A 101 -22.71 -24.28 -9.53
CA ASN A 101 -21.96 -25.45 -9.99
C ASN A 101 -21.22 -26.15 -8.84
N ASP A 102 -21.17 -27.49 -8.88
CA ASP A 102 -20.42 -28.30 -7.90
C ASP A 102 -18.91 -27.95 -7.83
N ASN A 103 -18.37 -27.36 -8.90
CA ASN A 103 -16.96 -26.96 -8.98
C ASN A 103 -16.68 -25.53 -8.46
N ALA A 104 -17.69 -24.76 -8.06
CA ALA A 104 -17.52 -23.36 -7.62
C ALA A 104 -16.47 -23.20 -6.53
N ASN A 105 -16.49 -24.11 -5.55
CA ASN A 105 -15.57 -24.12 -4.42
C ASN A 105 -14.11 -24.40 -4.82
N VAL A 106 -13.89 -25.26 -5.82
CA VAL A 106 -12.54 -25.59 -6.30
C VAL A 106 -11.97 -24.39 -7.07
N THR A 107 -12.76 -23.81 -7.98
CA THR A 107 -12.39 -22.61 -8.72
C THR A 107 -12.09 -21.44 -7.77
N PHE A 108 -12.93 -21.23 -6.75
CA PHE A 108 -12.71 -20.19 -5.75
C PHE A 108 -11.39 -20.37 -5.00
N LYS A 109 -11.11 -21.59 -4.52
CA LYS A 109 -9.85 -21.88 -3.80
C LYS A 109 -8.62 -21.68 -4.69
N LEU A 110 -8.71 -22.05 -5.97
CA LEU A 110 -7.61 -21.87 -6.92
C LEU A 110 -7.35 -20.38 -7.16
N THR A 111 -8.38 -19.60 -7.49
CA THR A 111 -8.26 -18.15 -7.71
C THR A 111 -7.76 -17.44 -6.45
N ASN A 112 -8.26 -17.82 -5.28
CA ASN A 112 -7.83 -17.26 -4.00
C ASN A 112 -6.36 -17.60 -3.69
N SER A 113 -5.83 -18.72 -4.19
CA SER A 113 -4.40 -19.06 -4.02
C SER A 113 -3.49 -18.14 -4.85
N VAL A 114 -3.93 -17.75 -6.05
CA VAL A 114 -3.22 -16.76 -6.88
C VAL A 114 -3.19 -15.41 -6.17
N HIS A 115 -4.33 -15.00 -5.60
CA HIS A 115 -4.43 -13.79 -4.79
C HIS A 115 -3.45 -13.81 -3.61
N LYS A 116 -3.44 -14.87 -2.80
CA LYS A 116 -2.47 -15.03 -1.69
C LYS A 116 -1.01 -14.94 -2.12
N GLY A 117 -0.68 -15.44 -3.32
CA GLY A 117 0.66 -15.31 -3.90
C GLY A 117 1.02 -13.86 -4.27
N MET A 118 0.05 -13.09 -4.73
CA MET A 118 0.25 -11.66 -5.01
C MET A 118 0.33 -10.83 -3.72
N ASP A 119 -0.46 -11.17 -2.69
CA ASP A 119 -0.40 -10.53 -1.36
C ASP A 119 1.02 -10.61 -0.79
N ILE A 120 1.62 -11.81 -0.75
CA ILE A 120 2.98 -11.95 -0.19
C ILE A 120 4.04 -11.21 -1.02
N ALA A 121 3.90 -11.21 -2.35
CA ALA A 121 4.80 -10.46 -3.22
C ALA A 121 4.66 -8.96 -2.94
N PHE A 122 3.44 -8.45 -2.85
CA PHE A 122 3.16 -7.08 -2.46
C PHE A 122 3.81 -6.75 -1.12
N ASP A 123 3.60 -7.57 -0.08
CA ASP A 123 4.10 -7.31 1.27
C ASP A 123 5.63 -7.27 1.34
N ILE A 124 6.32 -8.14 0.59
CA ILE A 124 7.78 -8.14 0.50
C ILE A 124 8.27 -6.83 -0.12
N PHE A 125 7.76 -6.47 -1.30
CA PHE A 125 8.19 -5.26 -2.01
C PHE A 125 7.79 -4.00 -1.25
N TYR A 126 6.59 -3.96 -0.69
CA TYR A 126 6.07 -2.84 0.08
C TYR A 126 6.89 -2.62 1.36
N SER A 127 7.17 -3.69 2.12
CA SER A 127 7.95 -3.60 3.35
C SER A 127 9.39 -3.17 3.08
N LEU A 128 10.07 -3.77 2.10
CA LEU A 128 11.43 -3.37 1.72
C LEU A 128 11.45 -1.92 1.22
N GLY A 129 10.44 -1.54 0.45
CA GLY A 129 10.22 -0.18 0.01
C GLY A 129 10.17 0.82 1.15
N ILE A 130 9.28 0.59 2.13
CA ILE A 130 9.17 1.41 3.34
C ILE A 130 10.48 1.38 4.13
N LEU A 131 11.10 0.22 4.33
CA LEU A 131 12.32 0.07 5.10
C LEU A 131 13.42 1.00 4.56
N PHE A 132 13.77 0.86 3.29
CA PHE A 132 14.82 1.67 2.67
C PHE A 132 14.45 3.15 2.62
N PHE A 133 13.19 3.47 2.34
CA PHE A 133 12.74 4.86 2.37
C PHE A 133 12.87 5.45 3.78
N SER A 134 12.50 4.71 4.83
CA SER A 134 12.56 5.10 6.25
C SER A 134 13.98 5.31 6.75
N LEU A 135 14.94 4.50 6.30
CA LEU A 135 16.35 4.65 6.66
C LEU A 135 16.86 6.05 6.29
N SER A 136 16.37 6.64 5.19
CA SER A 136 16.75 8.00 4.77
C SER A 136 16.27 9.11 5.73
N PHE A 137 15.32 8.81 6.62
CA PHE A 137 14.82 9.73 7.64
C PHE A 137 15.56 9.62 8.99
N LEU A 138 16.29 8.52 9.24
CA LEU A 138 17.00 8.29 10.51
C LEU A 138 18.16 9.28 10.78
N LYS A 139 18.66 9.97 9.75
CA LYS A 139 19.68 11.02 9.93
C LYS A 139 19.10 12.41 10.15
N LEU A 140 17.78 12.55 10.10
CA LEU A 140 17.13 13.82 10.38
C LEU A 140 17.04 14.08 11.89
N LYS A 141 16.94 15.35 12.28
CA LYS A 141 16.73 15.73 13.69
C LYS A 141 15.23 15.70 14.05
N LYS A 142 14.93 15.49 15.33
CA LYS A 142 13.58 15.60 15.92
C LYS A 142 12.57 14.66 15.23
N LEU A 143 11.48 15.21 14.68
CA LEU A 143 10.36 14.48 14.11
C LEU A 143 10.77 13.56 12.95
N GLY A 144 11.77 13.95 12.14
CA GLY A 144 12.27 13.10 11.06
C GLY A 144 12.87 11.78 11.57
N PHE A 145 13.63 11.82 12.68
CA PHE A 145 14.16 10.61 13.31
C PHE A 145 13.04 9.66 13.76
N ILE A 146 12.00 10.21 14.41
CA ILE A 146 10.86 9.42 14.91
C ILE A 146 10.12 8.78 13.74
N ILE A 147 9.86 9.54 12.67
CA ILE A 147 9.22 9.03 11.44
C ILE A 147 10.07 7.88 10.84
N GLY A 148 11.38 8.05 10.75
CA GLY A 148 12.28 7.00 10.27
C GLY A 148 12.23 5.76 11.15
N LEU A 149 12.26 5.91 12.48
CA LEU A 149 12.26 4.79 13.41
C LEU A 149 10.96 3.98 13.34
N VAL A 150 9.81 4.67 13.30
CA VAL A 150 8.49 4.03 13.15
C VAL A 150 8.39 3.30 11.82
N GLY A 151 8.90 3.89 10.74
CA GLY A 151 8.89 3.24 9.42
C GLY A 151 9.77 2.00 9.37
N VAL A 152 10.97 2.03 9.95
CA VAL A 152 11.84 0.85 10.07
C VAL A 152 11.19 -0.24 10.92
N ALA A 153 10.65 0.11 12.09
CA ALA A 153 10.04 -0.87 12.98
C ALA A 153 8.79 -1.52 12.36
N SER A 154 7.90 -0.70 11.76
CA SER A 154 6.68 -1.19 11.12
C SER A 154 6.96 -2.03 9.87
N SER A 155 7.91 -1.62 9.02
CA SER A 155 8.27 -2.38 7.82
C SER A 155 8.93 -3.73 8.14
N LEU A 156 9.85 -3.77 9.11
CA LEU A 156 10.44 -5.04 9.55
C LEU A 156 9.40 -5.94 10.21
N GLY A 157 8.55 -5.38 11.07
CA GLY A 157 7.46 -6.13 11.69
C GLY A 157 6.52 -6.72 10.65
N LEU A 158 6.08 -5.92 9.67
CA LEU A 158 5.17 -6.36 8.62
C LEU A 158 5.80 -7.45 7.74
N LEU A 159 7.07 -7.28 7.35
CA LEU A 159 7.80 -8.29 6.59
C LEU A 159 7.91 -9.61 7.35
N VAL A 160 8.36 -9.58 8.60
CA VAL A 160 8.56 -10.79 9.42
C VAL A 160 7.23 -11.50 9.67
N LEU A 161 6.19 -10.76 10.04
CA LEU A 161 4.87 -11.34 10.29
C LEU A 161 4.31 -12.00 9.03
N ASN A 162 4.35 -11.32 7.89
CA ASN A 162 3.82 -11.88 6.63
C ASN A 162 4.61 -13.12 6.16
N LEU A 163 5.94 -13.13 6.31
CA LEU A 163 6.75 -14.30 5.94
C LEU A 163 6.51 -15.51 6.84
N ILE A 164 6.29 -15.32 8.15
CA ILE A 164 6.03 -16.42 9.08
C ILE A 164 4.61 -16.98 8.91
N THR A 165 3.63 -16.14 8.60
CA THR A 165 2.23 -16.59 8.50
C THR A 165 1.83 -17.10 7.12
N PHE A 166 2.66 -16.88 6.10
CA PHE A 166 2.41 -17.35 4.74
C PHE A 166 2.05 -18.86 4.72
N PRO A 167 0.99 -19.28 3.98
CA PRO A 167 0.20 -18.53 3.00
C PRO A 167 -1.02 -17.78 3.57
N ASN A 168 -1.10 -17.63 4.89
CA ASN A 168 -2.18 -16.93 5.58
C ASN A 168 -1.73 -15.51 5.98
N SER A 169 -2.69 -14.59 6.09
CA SER A 169 -2.41 -13.25 6.60
C SER A 169 -2.16 -13.29 8.11
N PRO A 170 -1.39 -12.35 8.69
CA PRO A 170 -1.17 -12.26 10.12
C PRO A 170 -2.47 -12.30 10.93
N LYS A 171 -3.47 -11.53 10.49
CA LYS A 171 -4.80 -11.48 11.11
C LYS A 171 -5.49 -12.85 11.14
N SER A 172 -5.44 -13.59 10.03
CA SER A 172 -6.05 -14.94 9.96
C SER A 172 -5.28 -15.99 10.76
N ALA A 173 -4.00 -15.75 11.04
CA ALA A 173 -3.17 -16.56 11.94
C ALA A 173 -3.29 -16.13 13.42
N GLY A 174 -4.17 -15.18 13.76
CA GLY A 174 -4.35 -14.68 15.12
C GLY A 174 -3.27 -13.68 15.59
N LEU A 175 -2.44 -13.19 14.67
CA LEU A 175 -1.45 -12.15 14.92
C LEU A 175 -1.99 -10.76 14.57
N MET A 176 -1.31 -9.73 15.08
CA MET A 176 -1.67 -8.34 14.80
C MET A 176 -1.37 -7.95 13.34
N ASP A 177 -2.30 -7.25 12.70
CA ASP A 177 -2.11 -6.63 11.39
C ASP A 177 -1.44 -5.26 11.55
N LEU A 178 -0.25 -5.10 10.99
CA LEU A 178 0.52 -3.86 11.03
C LEU A 178 0.25 -2.95 9.82
N GLY A 179 -0.56 -3.40 8.85
CA GLY A 179 -0.94 -2.62 7.67
C GLY A 179 -1.48 -1.22 8.02
N PRO A 180 -2.45 -1.09 8.95
CA PRO A 180 -2.96 0.22 9.39
C PRO A 180 -1.89 1.17 9.94
N ILE A 181 -0.85 0.64 10.59
CA ILE A 181 0.26 1.46 11.10
C ILE A 181 1.04 2.08 9.93
N THR A 182 1.23 1.34 8.84
CA THR A 182 1.91 1.87 7.65
C THR A 182 1.11 2.98 6.96
N ILE A 183 -0.22 2.94 7.00
CA ILE A 183 -1.08 4.03 6.49
C ILE A 183 -0.86 5.31 7.29
N ILE A 184 -0.85 5.21 8.63
CA ILE A 184 -0.57 6.36 9.50
C ILE A 184 0.83 6.91 9.21
N TRP A 185 1.82 6.03 9.03
CA TRP A 185 3.18 6.42 8.70
C TRP A 185 3.26 7.17 7.36
N TRP A 186 2.53 6.74 6.33
CA TRP A 186 2.45 7.46 5.05
C TRP A 186 1.88 8.87 5.23
N VAL A 187 0.78 9.02 5.97
CA VAL A 187 0.17 10.33 6.26
C VAL A 187 1.18 11.25 6.96
N LEU A 188 1.94 10.73 7.92
CA LEU A 188 2.98 11.48 8.62
C LEU A 188 4.09 11.96 7.67
N ILE A 189 4.55 11.09 6.77
CA ILE A 189 5.59 11.42 5.80
C ILE A 189 5.14 12.47 4.80
N PHE A 190 3.95 12.31 4.20
CA PHE A 190 3.43 13.28 3.25
C PHE A 190 3.25 14.65 3.93
N THR A 191 2.76 14.67 5.17
CA THR A 191 2.62 15.91 5.95
C THR A 191 3.98 16.54 6.25
N TYR A 192 4.97 15.73 6.65
CA TYR A 192 6.31 16.20 6.97
C TYR A 192 7.03 16.78 5.75
N ALA A 193 6.98 16.09 4.61
CA ALA A 193 7.59 16.52 3.36
C ALA A 193 6.97 17.83 2.85
N ASN A 194 5.65 17.99 2.96
CA ASN A 194 4.95 19.21 2.55
C ASN A 194 5.34 20.43 3.40
N ARG A 195 5.53 20.28 4.72
CA ARG A 195 5.98 21.39 5.59
C ARG A 195 7.39 21.89 5.22
N LYS A 196 8.29 20.97 4.85
CA LYS A 196 9.66 21.28 4.44
C LYS A 196 9.76 22.00 3.10
N LYS A 197 8.78 21.86 2.22
CA LYS A 197 8.71 22.57 0.92
C LYS A 197 8.36 24.07 1.09
N GLN A 198 7.77 24.45 2.22
CA GLN A 198 7.29 25.81 2.50
C GLN A 198 8.24 26.65 3.39
N ALA A 199 9.33 26.05 3.88
CA ALA A 199 10.34 26.69 4.71
C ALA A 199 11.64 26.88 3.92
#